data_AF-A0A077WJ21-F1
#
_entry.id   AF-A0A077WJ21-F1
#
_cell.length_a   1.000
_cell.length_b   1.000
_cell.length_c   1.000
_cell.angle_alpha   90.00
_cell.angle_beta   90.00
_cell.angle_gamma   90.00
#
_symmetry.space_group_name_H-M   'P 1'
#
loop_
_entity.id
_entity.type
_entity.pdbx_description
1 polymer ?
#
loop_
_entity_poly.entity_id
_entity_poly.type
_entity_poly.pdbx_seq_one_letter_code
_entity_poly.pdbx_strand_id
1 'polypeptide(L)'
;MEKSIIIRNTEIIFSIWDLGGQKEFVSMLPLVCNEAVALLFTFDLTRKATLNNIKEWYRQARGMNKHAVPLLIGTKYDEFVRFSEKDQEEVTKQARKYARAMRAPLIFCSTAESINIQKIYKIVFAKAFDLECSIPEITETGAPILEYKYC
;
A
#
# COMPACT_ATOMS: atom_id res chain seq x y z
N MET A 1 7.86 -13.46 -7.84
CA MET A 1 6.95 -14.39 -7.13
C MET A 1 5.59 -14.33 -7.79
N GLU A 2 4.93 -15.45 -8.01
CA GLU A 2 3.58 -15.46 -8.57
C GLU A 2 2.53 -15.74 -7.49
N LYS A 3 1.39 -15.07 -7.57
CA LYS A 3 0.24 -15.30 -6.67
C LYS A 3 -1.04 -15.29 -7.48
N SER A 4 -1.85 -16.34 -7.39
CA SER A 4 -3.18 -16.35 -8.00
C SER A 4 -4.29 -16.03 -7.01
N ILE A 5 -5.30 -15.31 -7.49
CA ILE A 5 -6.59 -15.12 -6.80
C ILE A 5 -7.72 -15.41 -7.77
N ILE A 6 -8.84 -15.93 -7.28
CA ILE A 6 -10.04 -16.14 -8.09
C ILE A 6 -11.03 -15.00 -7.83
N ILE A 7 -11.43 -14.29 -8.88
CA ILE A 7 -12.47 -13.26 -8.84
C ILE A 7 -13.56 -13.66 -9.83
N ARG A 8 -14.79 -13.89 -9.34
CA ARG A 8 -15.97 -14.22 -10.16
C ARG A 8 -15.71 -15.34 -11.19
N ASN A 9 -15.02 -16.40 -10.77
CA ASN A 9 -14.59 -17.56 -11.57
C ASN A 9 -13.48 -17.31 -12.58
N THR A 10 -12.88 -16.12 -12.60
CA THR A 10 -11.66 -15.85 -13.36
C THR A 10 -10.45 -15.96 -12.44
N GLU A 11 -9.47 -16.77 -12.82
CA GLU A 11 -8.16 -16.79 -12.16
C GLU A 11 -7.32 -15.61 -12.64
N ILE A 12 -6.82 -14.83 -11.69
CA ILE A 12 -5.94 -13.68 -11.93
C ILE A 12 -4.59 -13.98 -11.30
N ILE A 13 -3.54 -13.93 -12.11
CA ILE A 13 -2.16 -14.17 -11.69
C ILE A 13 -1.45 -12.83 -11.51
N PHE A 14 -0.93 -12.59 -10.31
CA PHE A 14 -0.08 -11.45 -9.98
C PHE A 14 1.39 -11.87 -10.06
N SER A 15 2.16 -11.21 -10.93
CA SER A 15 3.61 -11.24 -10.88
C SER A 15 4.11 -10.16 -9.92
N ILE A 16 4.65 -10.58 -8.79
CA ILE A 16 5.08 -9.71 -7.70
C ILE A 16 6.61 -9.66 -7.68
N TRP A 17 7.12 -8.44 -7.78
CA TRP A 17 8.52 -8.09 -7.57
C TRP A 17 8.65 -7.39 -6.22
N ASP A 18 9.57 -7.85 -5.39
CA ASP A 18 9.83 -7.26 -4.07
C ASP A 18 11.22 -6.62 -4.06
N LEU A 19 11.33 -5.48 -3.38
CA LEU A 19 12.57 -4.72 -3.28
C LEU A 19 12.77 -4.27 -1.83
N GLY A 20 13.94 -4.56 -1.28
CA GLY A 20 14.31 -4.13 0.07
C GLY A 20 14.32 -2.60 0.21
N GLY A 21 13.89 -2.10 1.36
CA GLY A 21 13.82 -0.67 1.66
C GLY A 21 15.18 0.00 1.96
N GLN A 22 16.30 -0.73 1.89
CA GLN A 22 17.64 -0.16 2.05
C GLN A 22 18.04 0.68 0.83
N LYS A 23 18.82 1.74 1.05
CA LYS A 23 19.27 2.65 -0.02
C LYS A 23 20.10 1.95 -1.10
N GLU A 24 20.81 0.88 -0.76
CA GLU A 24 21.61 0.08 -1.69
C GLU A 24 20.76 -0.53 -2.82
N PHE A 25 19.46 -0.73 -2.59
CA PHE A 25 18.53 -1.31 -3.56
C PHE A 25 17.91 -0.28 -4.52
N VAL A 26 18.15 1.01 -4.33
CA VAL A 26 17.64 2.09 -5.20
C VAL A 26 18.04 1.87 -6.67
N SER A 27 19.24 1.36 -6.92
CA SER A 27 19.75 1.06 -8.27
C SER A 27 18.92 0.01 -9.01
N MET A 28 18.14 -0.80 -8.30
CA MET A 28 17.27 -1.82 -8.87
C MET A 28 15.84 -1.33 -9.16
N LEU A 29 15.50 -0.09 -8.80
CA LEU A 29 14.17 0.49 -9.09
C LEU A 29 13.75 0.37 -10.57
N PRO A 30 14.64 0.60 -11.57
CA PRO A 30 14.25 0.43 -12.96
C PRO A 30 13.76 -0.98 -13.29
N LEU A 31 14.32 -2.02 -12.65
CA LEU A 31 13.94 -3.41 -12.89
C LEU A 31 12.52 -3.71 -12.38
N VAL A 32 12.16 -3.19 -11.21
CA VAL A 32 10.88 -3.51 -10.56
C VAL A 32 9.76 -2.52 -10.92
N CYS A 33 10.11 -1.29 -11.31
CA CYS A 33 9.13 -0.27 -11.66
C CYS A 33 8.76 -0.27 -13.14
N ASN A 34 9.66 -0.68 -14.04
CA ASN A 34 9.36 -0.67 -15.46
C ASN A 34 8.20 -1.64 -15.78
N GLU A 35 7.23 -1.18 -16.58
CA GLU A 35 6.02 -1.94 -16.95
C GLU A 35 5.12 -2.41 -15.79
N ALA A 36 5.46 -2.08 -14.54
CA ALA A 36 4.62 -2.38 -13.40
C ALA A 36 3.25 -1.68 -13.56
N VAL A 37 2.18 -2.44 -13.34
CA VAL A 37 0.80 -1.94 -13.37
C VAL A 37 0.46 -1.18 -12.07
N ALA A 38 1.02 -1.63 -10.95
CA ALA A 38 0.85 -1.01 -9.65
C ALA A 38 2.16 -1.02 -8.84
N LEU A 39 2.33 -0.02 -7.99
CA LEU A 39 3.47 0.12 -7.08
C LEU A 39 2.96 0.20 -5.64
N LEU A 40 3.39 -0.75 -4.82
CA LEU A 40 3.00 -0.86 -3.42
C LEU A 40 4.10 -0.25 -2.55
N PHE A 41 3.82 0.90 -1.95
CA PHE A 41 4.71 1.57 -1.02
C PHE A 41 4.36 1.14 0.40
N THR A 42 5.17 0.28 0.99
CA THR A 42 4.92 -0.27 2.32
C THR A 42 5.73 0.44 3.39
N PHE A 43 5.10 0.80 4.50
CA PHE A 43 5.77 1.30 5.70
C PHE A 43 5.33 0.49 6.93
N ASP A 44 6.09 0.60 8.01
CA ASP A 44 5.84 -0.08 9.27
C ASP A 44 5.08 0.87 10.20
N LEU A 45 3.85 0.50 10.59
CA LEU A 45 2.98 1.36 11.42
C LEU A 45 3.58 1.62 12.81
N THR A 46 4.44 0.72 13.31
CA THR A 46 5.10 0.89 14.61
C THR A 46 6.35 1.77 14.54
N ARG A 47 6.82 2.10 13.32
CA ARG A 47 8.03 2.90 13.10
C ARG A 47 7.77 4.05 12.13
N LYS A 48 7.38 5.21 12.68
CA LYS A 48 7.13 6.47 11.96
C LYS A 48 8.22 6.86 10.95
N ALA A 49 9.49 6.59 11.25
CA ALA A 49 10.61 6.86 10.35
C ALA A 49 10.49 6.15 8.99
N THR A 50 9.87 4.98 8.93
CA THR A 50 9.67 4.24 7.67
C THR A 50 8.71 4.95 6.73
N LEU A 51 7.66 5.60 7.26
CA LEU A 51 6.75 6.43 6.48
C LEU A 51 7.47 7.64 5.87
N ASN A 52 8.36 8.27 6.63
CA ASN A 52 9.15 9.41 6.12
C ASN A 52 10.02 9.02 4.92
N ASN A 53 10.53 7.79 4.90
CA ASN A 53 11.34 7.30 3.78
C ASN A 53 10.52 7.10 2.49
N ILE A 54 9.21 6.86 2.58
CA ILE A 54 8.34 6.67 1.42
C ILE A 54 8.40 7.85 0.45
N LYS A 55 8.58 9.08 0.96
CA LYS A 55 8.63 10.28 0.11
C LYS A 55 9.71 10.16 -0.98
N GLU A 56 10.89 9.71 -0.60
CA GLU A 56 12.02 9.61 -1.52
C GLU A 56 11.86 8.42 -2.47
N TRP A 57 11.42 7.27 -1.96
CA TRP A 57 11.11 6.09 -2.77
C TRP A 57 10.02 6.38 -3.81
N TYR A 58 8.95 7.05 -3.42
CA TYR A 58 7.88 7.46 -4.32
C TYR A 58 8.40 8.38 -5.43
N ARG A 59 9.21 9.39 -5.07
CA ARG A 59 9.78 10.34 -6.03
C ARG A 59 10.62 9.62 -7.10
N GLN A 60 11.48 8.69 -6.67
CA GLN A 60 12.34 7.94 -7.58
C GLN A 60 11.53 6.97 -8.46
N ALA A 61 10.63 6.20 -7.85
CA ALA A 61 9.79 5.24 -8.58
C ALA A 61 8.89 5.92 -9.62
N ARG A 62 8.30 7.09 -9.29
CA ARG A 62 7.53 7.90 -10.26
C ARG A 62 8.37 8.52 -11.36
N GLY A 63 9.67 8.71 -11.12
CA GLY A 63 10.64 9.08 -12.16
C GLY A 63 10.79 7.99 -13.22
N MET A 64 10.67 6.72 -12.83
CA MET A 64 10.78 5.56 -13.72
C MET A 64 9.44 5.17 -14.35
N ASN A 65 8.36 5.18 -13.58
CA ASN A 65 7.02 4.79 -14.04
C ASN A 65 5.96 5.79 -13.58
N LYS A 66 5.43 6.55 -14.55
CA LYS A 66 4.39 7.58 -14.33
C LYS A 66 2.96 7.04 -14.44
N HIS A 67 2.78 5.79 -14.86
CA HIS A 67 1.46 5.22 -15.16
C HIS A 67 1.00 4.22 -14.11
N ALA A 68 1.92 3.54 -13.43
CA ALA A 68 1.58 2.59 -12.38
C ALA A 68 0.71 3.23 -11.29
N VAL A 69 -0.32 2.49 -10.87
CA VAL A 69 -1.20 2.87 -9.75
C VAL A 69 -0.40 2.80 -8.44
N PRO A 70 -0.20 3.91 -7.72
CA PRO A 70 0.46 3.88 -6.43
C PRO A 70 -0.52 3.44 -5.34
N LEU A 71 -0.06 2.62 -4.39
CA LEU A 71 -0.77 2.30 -3.16
C LEU A 71 0.15 2.56 -1.96
N LEU A 72 -0.38 3.13 -0.88
CA LEU A 72 0.33 3.32 0.38
C LEU A 72 -0.19 2.31 1.41
N ILE A 73 0.71 1.47 1.94
CA ILE A 73 0.35 0.34 2.79
C ILE A 73 1.08 0.44 4.13
N GLY A 74 0.34 0.55 5.21
CA GLY A 74 0.86 0.44 6.58
C GLY A 74 0.82 -1.02 7.03
N THR A 75 1.97 -1.59 7.39
CA THR A 75 2.12 -2.98 7.84
C THR A 75 2.21 -3.06 9.37
N LYS A 76 2.09 -4.28 9.92
CA LYS A 76 2.13 -4.56 11.37
C LYS A 76 1.01 -3.91 12.18
N TYR A 77 -0.19 -3.89 11.60
CA TYR A 77 -1.36 -3.35 12.30
C TYR A 77 -1.65 -4.04 13.64
N ASP A 78 -1.33 -5.33 13.76
CA ASP A 78 -1.48 -6.15 14.97
C ASP A 78 -0.66 -5.67 16.17
N GLU A 79 0.50 -5.06 15.92
CA GLU A 79 1.30 -4.39 16.95
C GLU A 79 0.81 -2.95 17.18
N PHE A 80 0.49 -2.25 16.09
CA PHE A 80 0.08 -0.84 16.10
C PHE A 80 -1.21 -0.60 16.89
N VAL A 81 -2.18 -1.52 16.83
CA VAL A 81 -3.45 -1.41 17.58
C VAL A 81 -3.26 -1.32 19.10
N ARG A 82 -2.08 -1.71 19.62
CA ARG A 82 -1.72 -1.64 21.05
C ARG A 82 -1.19 -0.27 21.47
N PHE A 83 -0.97 0.65 20.53
CA PHE A 83 -0.42 1.98 20.82
C PHE A 83 -1.46 2.88 21.46
N SER A 84 -1.05 4.00 22.05
CA SER A 84 -1.98 4.99 22.58
C SER A 84 -2.86 5.58 21.45
N GLU A 85 -4.09 5.97 21.74
CA GLU A 85 -4.98 6.60 20.75
C GLU A 85 -4.32 7.82 20.09
N LYS A 86 -3.58 8.61 20.87
CA LYS A 86 -2.83 9.77 20.39
C LYS A 86 -1.76 9.38 19.36
N ASP A 87 -1.00 8.32 19.61
CA ASP A 87 0.02 7.84 18.67
C ASP A 87 -0.63 7.28 17.40
N GLN A 88 -1.73 6.55 17.56
CA GLN A 88 -2.49 6.01 16.43
C GLN A 88 -3.05 7.14 15.54
N GLU A 89 -3.57 8.20 16.15
CA GLU A 89 -4.07 9.38 15.45
C GLU A 89 -2.95 10.11 14.69
N GLU A 90 -1.79 10.31 15.32
CA GLU A 90 -0.66 10.99 14.70
C GLU A 90 -0.15 10.25 13.46
N VAL A 91 0.06 8.93 13.57
CA VAL A 91 0.50 8.09 12.45
C VAL A 91 -0.54 8.10 11.34
N THR A 92 -1.81 7.91 11.67
CA THR A 92 -2.91 7.86 10.69
C THR A 92 -3.04 9.19 9.95
N LYS A 93 -2.97 10.31 10.66
CA LYS A 93 -3.02 11.66 10.08
C LYS A 93 -1.86 11.90 9.12
N GLN A 94 -0.65 11.49 9.50
CA GLN A 94 0.52 11.63 8.64
C GLN A 94 0.41 10.74 7.39
N ALA A 95 0.00 9.49 7.54
CA ALA A 95 -0.19 8.55 6.43
C ALA A 95 -1.25 9.05 5.44
N ARG A 96 -2.39 9.57 5.93
CA ARG A 96 -3.42 10.20 5.10
C ARG A 96 -2.89 11.39 4.30
N LYS A 97 -2.03 12.22 4.89
CA LYS A 97 -1.39 13.34 4.18
C LYS A 97 -0.53 12.84 3.02
N TYR A 98 0.22 11.75 3.21
CA TYR A 98 1.05 11.14 2.18
C TYR A 98 0.17 10.52 1.08
N ALA A 99 -0.83 9.72 1.46
CA ALA A 99 -1.78 9.10 0.53
C ALA A 99 -2.47 10.13 -0.37
N ARG A 100 -2.95 11.25 0.20
CA ARG A 100 -3.56 12.35 -0.56
C ARG A 100 -2.58 13.01 -1.54
N ALA A 101 -1.34 13.26 -1.11
CA ALA A 101 -0.31 13.83 -1.98
C ALA A 101 0.08 12.88 -3.12
N MET A 102 0.06 11.58 -2.86
CA MET A 102 0.35 10.52 -3.84
C MET A 102 -0.86 10.18 -4.73
N ARG A 103 -2.07 10.64 -4.39
CA ARG A 103 -3.34 10.16 -4.97
C ARG A 103 -3.43 8.63 -4.94
N ALA A 104 -3.06 8.07 -3.79
CA ALA A 104 -2.92 6.64 -3.58
C ALA A 104 -3.92 6.15 -2.53
N PRO A 105 -4.51 4.95 -2.70
CA PRO A 105 -5.19 4.25 -1.61
C PRO A 105 -4.30 4.12 -0.38
N LEU A 106 -4.91 4.26 0.80
CA LEU A 106 -4.27 4.01 2.09
C LEU A 106 -4.87 2.75 2.72
N ILE A 107 -4.01 1.77 3.01
CA ILE A 107 -4.44 0.48 3.54
C ILE A 107 -3.56 0.08 4.72
N PHE A 108 -4.15 -0.17 5.89
CA PHE A 108 -3.44 -0.79 7.01
C PHE A 108 -3.69 -2.29 7.01
N CYS A 109 -2.62 -3.07 7.15
CA CYS A 109 -2.66 -4.52 7.07
C CYS A 109 -1.76 -5.17 8.13
N SER A 110 -2.03 -6.45 8.37
CA SER A 110 -1.16 -7.33 9.15
C SER A 110 -1.02 -8.64 8.40
N THR A 111 0.22 -9.06 8.16
CA THR A 111 0.50 -10.39 7.62
C THR A 111 0.28 -11.47 8.67
N ALA A 112 0.67 -11.20 9.93
CA ALA A 112 0.51 -12.13 11.05
C ALA A 112 -0.95 -12.50 11.29
N GLU A 113 -1.84 -11.49 11.27
CA GLU A 113 -3.28 -11.67 11.52
C GLU A 113 -4.10 -11.75 10.21
N SER A 114 -3.44 -11.78 9.05
CA SER A 114 -4.09 -11.78 7.72
C SER A 114 -5.10 -10.64 7.50
N ILE A 115 -4.91 -9.51 8.18
CA ILE A 115 -5.79 -8.33 8.09
C ILE A 115 -5.55 -7.61 6.77
N ASN A 116 -6.63 -7.39 6.02
CA ASN A 116 -6.68 -6.65 4.75
C ASN A 116 -5.79 -7.16 3.60
N ILE A 117 -5.05 -8.27 3.77
CA ILE A 117 -4.17 -8.84 2.74
C ILE A 117 -4.92 -9.12 1.43
N GLN A 118 -6.03 -9.86 1.49
CA GLN A 118 -6.85 -10.16 0.31
C GLN A 118 -7.50 -8.90 -0.30
N LYS A 119 -7.77 -7.88 0.53
CA LYS A 119 -8.39 -6.64 0.07
C LYS A 119 -7.40 -5.80 -0.75
N ILE A 120 -6.11 -5.82 -0.42
CA ILE A 120 -5.06 -5.16 -1.20
C ILE A 120 -5.09 -5.64 -2.65
N TYR A 121 -5.04 -6.96 -2.88
CA TYR A 121 -5.06 -7.51 -4.25
C TYR A 121 -6.33 -7.11 -5.03
N LYS A 122 -7.49 -7.15 -4.37
CA LYS A 122 -8.76 -6.72 -4.99
C LYS A 122 -8.77 -5.24 -5.34
N ILE A 123 -8.22 -4.38 -4.48
CA ILE A 123 -8.12 -2.93 -4.73
C ILE A 123 -7.11 -2.65 -5.85
N VAL A 124 -5.96 -3.31 -5.86
CA VAL A 124 -4.97 -3.22 -6.95
C VAL A 124 -5.64 -3.58 -8.28
N PHE A 125 -6.34 -4.72 -8.32
CA PHE A 125 -7.05 -5.16 -9.52
C PHE A 125 -8.11 -4.13 -9.94
N ALA A 126 -8.97 -3.70 -9.01
CA ALA A 126 -10.02 -2.74 -9.32
C ALA A 126 -9.44 -1.41 -9.87
N LYS A 127 -8.40 -0.86 -9.25
CA LYS A 127 -7.78 0.39 -9.70
C LYS A 127 -7.01 0.23 -11.01
N ALA A 128 -6.33 -0.90 -11.22
CA ALA A 128 -5.59 -1.17 -12.45
C ALA A 128 -6.50 -1.28 -13.69
N PHE A 129 -7.72 -1.78 -13.51
CA PHE A 129 -8.69 -2.00 -14.58
C PHE A 129 -9.86 -1.01 -14.57
N ASP A 130 -9.76 0.08 -13.78
CA ASP A 130 -10.79 1.11 -13.63
C ASP A 130 -12.19 0.55 -13.31
N LEU A 131 -12.24 -0.42 -12.39
CA LEU A 131 -13.46 -1.08 -11.95
C LEU A 131 -13.97 -0.47 -10.64
N GLU A 132 -15.29 -0.44 -10.49
CA GLU A 132 -15.91 -0.09 -9.21
C GLU A 132 -15.56 -1.11 -8.12
N CYS A 133 -14.98 -0.63 -7.02
CA CYS A 133 -14.68 -1.45 -5.87
C CYS A 133 -15.86 -1.42 -4.89
N SER A 134 -16.42 -2.59 -4.59
CA SER A 134 -17.57 -2.76 -3.70
C SER A 134 -17.19 -2.99 -2.23
N ILE A 135 -15.90 -2.88 -1.88
CA ILE A 135 -15.40 -3.22 -0.54
C ILE A 135 -15.69 -2.04 0.40
N PRO A 136 -16.38 -2.20 1.54
CA PRO A 136 -16.64 -1.07 2.44
C PRO A 136 -15.33 -0.39 2.90
N GLU A 137 -15.28 0.94 2.86
CA GLU A 137 -14.13 1.71 3.38
C GLU A 137 -14.11 1.68 4.91
N ILE A 138 -12.91 1.71 5.48
CA ILE A 138 -12.68 1.77 6.93
C ILE A 138 -11.86 3.04 7.19
N THR A 139 -12.50 4.06 7.75
CA THR A 139 -11.89 5.39 7.96
C THR A 139 -11.73 5.73 9.44
N GLU A 140 -12.18 4.87 10.34
CA GLU A 140 -12.07 5.11 11.78
C GLU A 140 -10.60 5.02 12.22
N THR A 141 -10.11 6.04 12.92
CA THR A 141 -8.76 6.03 13.47
C THR A 141 -8.65 4.93 14.50
N GLY A 142 -7.60 4.10 14.39
CA GLY A 142 -7.38 2.94 15.24
C GLY A 142 -8.11 1.67 14.80
N ALA A 143 -8.89 1.74 13.73
CA ALA A 143 -9.32 0.59 12.95
C ALA A 143 -8.31 0.27 11.82
N PRO A 144 -8.37 -0.92 11.18
CA PRO A 144 -7.47 -1.25 10.08
C PRO A 144 -7.90 -0.51 8.81
N ILE A 145 -7.38 0.72 8.66
CA ILE A 145 -7.73 1.68 7.61
C ILE A 145 -7.79 1.02 6.23
N LEU A 146 -8.83 1.38 5.49
CA LEU A 146 -9.07 0.98 4.11
C LEU A 146 -9.74 2.14 3.37
N GLU A 147 -8.92 3.05 2.84
CA GLU A 147 -9.34 4.28 2.16
C GLU A 147 -8.86 4.23 0.71
N TYR A 148 -9.77 4.30 -0.27
CA TYR A 148 -9.39 4.15 -1.68
C TYR A 148 -10.31 4.91 -2.66
N LYS A 149 -11.44 5.48 -2.21
CA LYS A 149 -12.39 6.19 -3.08
C LYS A 149 -11.97 7.62 -3.42
N TYR A 150 -11.22 8.28 -2.55
CA TYR A 150 -10.81 9.69 -2.72
C TYR A 150 -9.38 9.85 -3.28
N CYS A 151 -8.93 8.85 -4.03
CA CYS A 151 -7.57 8.71 -4.57
C CYS A 151 -7.62 8.77 -6.08
#